data_AF-A0A7J8ZVX9-F1
#
_entry.id   AF-A0A7J8ZVX9-F1
#
_cell.length_a   1.000
_cell.length_b   1.000
_cell.length_c   1.000
_cell.angle_alpha   90.00
_cell.angle_beta   90.00
_cell.angle_gamma   90.00
#
_symmetry.space_group_name_H-M   'P 1'
#
loop_
_entity.id
_entity.type
_entity.pdbx_description
1 polymer ?
#
loop_
_entity_poly.entity_id
_entity_poly.type
_entity_poly.pdbx_seq_one_letter_code
_entity_poly.pdbx_strand_id
1 'polypeptide(L)' 'MSLKMGLSMVEVKGDALLVIRKSQSNGLDKPKKGACIRDIQQLKRGFQICWFKHTPRMANRVAHTLATKGLKRG' A
#
# COMPACT_ATOMS: atom_id res chain seq x y z
N MET A 1 -11.14 -4.15 -9.54
CA MET A 1 -10.87 -3.66 -10.91
C MET A 1 -9.60 -2.80 -10.90
N SER A 2 -8.52 -3.30 -11.51
CA SER A 2 -7.32 -2.51 -11.91
C SER A 2 -7.63 -1.48 -13.02
N LEU A 3 -8.91 -1.10 -13.14
CA LEU A 3 -9.53 -0.69 -14.40
C LEU A 3 -9.60 0.83 -14.57
N LYS A 4 -9.36 1.63 -13.53
CA LYS A 4 -9.45 3.10 -13.65
C LYS A 4 -8.27 3.74 -14.39
N MET A 5 -7.12 3.05 -14.49
CA MET A 5 -5.94 3.54 -15.22
C MET A 5 -5.33 2.51 -16.18
N GLY A 6 -5.90 1.30 -16.30
CA GLY A 6 -5.39 0.25 -17.20
C GLY A 6 -4.01 -0.32 -16.82
N LEU A 7 -3.52 -0.05 -15.61
CA LEU A 7 -2.18 -0.48 -15.19
C LEU A 7 -2.16 -1.97 -14.88
N SER A 8 -1.27 -2.70 -15.54
CA SER A 8 -1.05 -4.13 -15.33
C SER A 8 0.03 -4.39 -14.27
N MET A 9 0.95 -3.45 -14.09
CA MET A 9 2.11 -3.53 -13.20
C MET A 9 2.21 -2.28 -12.33
N VAL A 10 2.45 -2.46 -11.03
CA VAL A 10 2.57 -1.36 -10.07
C VAL A 10 3.66 -1.61 -9.03
N GLU A 11 4.39 -0.56 -8.66
CA GLU A 11 5.31 -0.54 -7.52
C GLU A 11 4.77 0.43 -6.46
N VAL A 12 4.45 -0.08 -5.28
CA VAL A 12 3.95 0.68 -4.13
C VAL A 12 5.09 0.97 -3.16
N LYS A 13 5.39 2.25 -2.95
CA LYS A 13 6.43 2.71 -2.03
C LYS A 13 5.82 3.32 -0.76
N GLY A 14 6.43 3.05 0.39
CA GLY A 14 6.00 3.65 1.65
C GLY A 14 7.04 3.52 2.76
N ASP A 15 6.94 4.39 3.77
CA ASP A 15 7.86 4.43 4.92
C ASP A 15 7.40 3.59 6.11
N ALA A 16 6.16 3.11 6.10
CA ALA A 16 5.66 2.19 7.12
C ALA A 16 6.15 0.76 6.85
N LEU A 17 7.35 0.42 7.35
CA LEU A 17 8.00 -0.89 7.18
C LEU A 17 7.07 -2.08 7.49
N LEU A 18 6.32 -1.99 8.59
CA LEU A 18 5.41 -3.05 9.01
C LEU A 18 4.25 -3.25 8.03
N VAL A 19 3.72 -2.16 7.45
CA VAL A 19 2.66 -2.22 6.43
C VAL A 19 3.19 -2.82 5.15
N ILE A 20 4.38 -2.39 4.69
CA ILE A 20 5.05 -2.94 3.51
C ILE A 20 5.26 -4.46 3.66
N ARG A 21 5.87 -4.91 4.76
CA ARG A 21 6.12 -6.34 5.01
C ARG A 21 4.84 -7.17 5.07
N LYS A 22 3.80 -6.66 5.74
CA LYS A 22 2.49 -7.34 5.79
C LYS A 22 1.81 -7.42 4.41
N SER A 23 2.03 -6.42 3.55
CA SER A 23 1.48 -6.38 2.20
C SER A 23 2.20 -7.32 1.23
N GLN A 24 3.51 -7.55 1.44
CA GLN A 24 4.29 -8.56 0.70
C GLN A 24 3.91 -10.00 1.07
N SER A 25 3.43 -10.23 2.29
CA SER A 25 3.13 -11.57 2.79
C SER A 25 1.87 -12.16 2.14
N ASN A 26 1.98 -13.28 1.42
CA ASN A 26 0.86 -13.89 0.69
C ASN A 26 -0.21 -14.59 1.55
N GLY A 27 0.00 -14.80 2.84
CA GLY A 27 -0.94 -15.56 3.67
C GLY A 27 -2.10 -14.71 4.17
N LEU A 28 -3.29 -14.79 3.55
CA LEU A 28 -4.55 -14.25 4.10
C LEU A 28 -4.94 -14.93 5.42
N ASP A 29 -4.36 -16.09 5.71
CA ASP A 29 -4.66 -17.01 6.81
C ASP A 29 -4.23 -16.54 8.20
N LYS A 30 -3.74 -15.30 8.35
CA LYS A 30 -3.52 -14.73 9.68
C LYS A 30 -4.78 -13.97 10.12
N PRO A 31 -5.56 -14.49 11.07
CA PRO A 31 -6.83 -13.88 11.50
C PRO A 31 -6.67 -12.43 12.00
N LYS A 32 -5.47 -12.06 12.47
CA LYS A 32 -5.12 -10.72 13.01
C LYS A 32 -4.57 -9.72 11.97
N LYS A 33 -4.90 -9.83 10.68
CA LYS A 33 -4.65 -8.73 9.73
C LYS A 33 -5.69 -7.63 9.93
N GLY A 34 -5.24 -6.41 10.24
CA GLY A 34 -6.10 -5.22 10.28
C GLY A 34 -6.74 -4.94 8.91
N ALA A 35 -7.90 -4.30 8.92
CA ALA A 35 -8.73 -4.06 7.72
C ALA A 35 -7.92 -3.54 6.52
N CYS A 36 -7.07 -2.52 6.72
CA CYS A 36 -6.24 -1.95 5.66
C CYS A 36 -5.34 -2.97 4.95
N ILE A 37 -4.76 -3.94 5.66
CA ILE A 37 -3.89 -4.95 5.04
C ILE A 37 -4.74 -5.92 4.20
N ARG A 38 -5.95 -6.27 4.66
CA ARG A 38 -6.85 -7.13 3.91
C ARG A 38 -7.26 -6.46 2.60
N ASP A 39 -7.62 -5.18 2.66
CA ASP A 39 -8.00 -4.39 1.49
C ASP A 39 -6.85 -4.28 0.48
N ILE A 40 -5.63 -3.96 0.94
CA ILE A 40 -4.43 -3.93 0.09
C ILE A 40 -4.23 -5.28 -0.63
N GLN A 41 -4.39 -6.39 0.08
CA GLN A 41 -4.20 -7.72 -0.51
C GLN A 41 -5.29 -8.08 -1.51
N GLN A 42 -6.53 -7.67 -1.29
CA GLN A 42 -7.61 -7.86 -2.24
C GLN A 42 -7.39 -7.01 -3.50
N LEU A 43 -6.97 -5.75 -3.35
CA LEU A 43 -6.66 -4.86 -4.47
C LEU A 43 -5.44 -5.32 -5.28
N LYS A 44 -4.41 -5.85 -4.61
CA LYS A 44 -3.20 -6.41 -5.24
C LYS A 44 -3.54 -7.45 -6.32
N ARG A 45 -4.57 -8.29 -6.09
CA ARG A 45 -5.01 -9.35 -7.03
C ARG A 45 -5.50 -8.80 -8.37
N GLY A 46 -5.82 -7.51 -8.45
CA GLY A 46 -6.19 -6.87 -9.71
C GLY A 46 -5.02 -6.61 -10.67
N PHE A 47 -3.78 -6.61 -10.16
CA PHE A 47 -2.58 -6.35 -10.96
C PHE A 47 -1.89 -7.66 -11.32
N GLN A 48 -1.31 -7.75 -12.52
CA GLN A 48 -0.45 -8.87 -12.91
C GLN A 48 0.82 -8.88 -12.06
N ILE A 49 1.41 -7.69 -11.86
CA ILE A 49 2.61 -7.50 -11.05
C ILE A 49 2.37 -6.38 -10.06
N CYS A 50 2.54 -6.66 -8.77
CA CYS A 50 2.44 -5.65 -7.72
C CYS A 50 3.54 -5.84 -6.69
N TRP A 51 4.46 -4.88 -6.66
CA TRP A 51 5.59 -4.86 -5.75
C TRP A 51 5.39 -3.85 -4.64
N PHE A 52 5.91 -4.18 -3.46
CA PHE A 52 5.92 -3.27 -2.32
C PHE A 52 7.37 -3.04 -1.93
N LYS A 53 7.76 -1.77 -1.77
CA LYS A 53 9.12 -1.37 -1.43
C LYS A 53 9.10 -0.39 -0.26
N HIS A 54 9.86 -0.73 0.77
CA HIS A 54 10.09 0.20 1.87
C HIS A 54 11.03 1.32 1.42
N THR A 55 10.71 2.56 1.78
CA THR A 55 11.53 3.73 1.48
C THR A 55 11.63 4.64 2.71
N PRO A 56 12.75 5.32 2.97
CA PRO A 56 12.85 6.27 4.07
C PRO A 56 11.77 7.35 4.00
N ARG A 57 11.31 7.86 5.15
CA ARG A 57 10.29 8.93 5.22
C ARG A 57 10.68 10.19 4.43
N MET A 58 11.96 10.50 4.35
CA MET A 58 12.47 11.60 3.53
C MET A 58 12.17 11.39 2.03
N ALA A 59 12.28 10.17 1.54
CA ALA A 59 11.91 9.81 0.17
C ALA A 59 10.38 9.67 -0.03
N ASN A 60 9.60 9.58 1.07
CA ASN A 60 8.13 9.59 1.04
C ASN A 60 7.52 10.94 1.49
N ARG A 61 8.30 12.03 1.45
CA ARG A 61 7.92 13.33 2.03
C ARG A 61 6.67 13.94 1.37
N VAL A 62 6.48 13.72 0.08
CA VAL A 62 5.28 14.19 -0.64
C VAL A 62 4.03 13.51 -0.09
N ALA A 63 4.00 12.17 0.00
CA ALA A 63 2.86 11.44 0.55
C ALA A 63 2.60 11.81 2.01
N HIS A 64 3.67 11.98 2.80
CA HIS A 64 3.54 12.43 4.19
C HIS A 64 2.92 13.83 4.30
N THR A 65 3.34 14.76 3.43
CA THR A 65 2.79 16.12 3.38
C THR A 65 1.32 16.10 3.00
N LEU A 66 0.93 15.29 2.01
CA LEU A 66 -0.46 15.13 1.58
C LEU A 66 -1.33 14.58 2.72
N ALA A 67 -0.89 13.52 3.39
CA ALA A 67 -1.60 12.96 4.54
C ALA A 67 -1.76 13.98 5.68
N THR A 68 -0.71 14.74 5.97
CA THR A 68 -0.74 15.79 7.01
C THR A 68 -1.69 16.92 6.65
N LYS A 69 -1.71 17.35 5.37
CA LYS A 69 -2.65 18.37 4.89
C LYS A 69 -4.10 17.87 4.91
N GLY A 70 -4.32 16.60 4.59
CA GLY A 70 -5.64 15.97 4.66
C GLY A 70 -6.18 15.90 6.09
N LEU A 71 -5.34 15.53 7.06
CA LEU A 71 -5.73 15.47 8.47
C LEU A 71 -6.13 16.84 9.04
N LYS A 72 -5.47 17.92 8.61
CA LYS A 72 -5.80 19.29 9.06
C LYS A 72 -7.12 19.83 8.47
N ARG A 73 -7.70 19.14 7.49
CA ARG A 73 -8.94 19.54 6.80
C ARG A 73 -10.15 18.67 7.18
N GLY A 74 -9.95 17.62 7.98
CA GLY A 74 -11.01 16.79 8.55
C GLY A 74 -11.27 17.17 9.99
#